data_AF-A0A1F9S1Q8-F1
#
_entry.id   AF-A0A1F9S1Q8-F1
#
_cell.length_a   1.000
_cell.length_b   1.000
_cell.length_c   1.000
_cell.angle_alpha   90.00
_cell.angle_beta   90.00
_cell.angle_gamma   90.00
#
_symmetry.space_group_name_H-M   'P 1'
#
loop_
_entity.id
_entity.type
_entity.pdbx_description
1 polymer ?
#
loop_
_entity_poly.entity_id
_entity_poly.type
_entity_poly.pdbx_seq_one_letter_code
_entity_poly.pdbx_strand_id
1 'polypeptide(L)'
;MTHLAVILAALAALPAPARAAGLEAVSFDAARAFEAIAIPAGALSGEWKTDRAFKDGGPLAAAAVATAHTTGLPVVATIKGGMNHSPVDLTLNRREWTIKGGINLSPTDLKIDHDRKTITGGANHSPVDLSFQWSTEKIVIEGGANRSPVSLTVDWTAGTITGHASHSPVRVEFDLQKGTAKGYAGLAPVELALDNASGRLTGGMNHSPVDVTLVNCDLSDFLQYFFLFLK
;
A
#
# COMPACT_ATOMS: atom_id res chain seq x y z
N MET A 1 39.30 -12.53 4.90
CA MET A 1 38.03 -13.27 4.78
C MET A 1 36.87 -12.42 5.31
N THR A 2 36.67 -11.22 4.77
CA THR A 2 35.75 -10.21 5.37
C THR A 2 34.84 -9.53 4.35
N HIS A 3 35.08 -9.73 3.05
CA HIS A 3 34.26 -9.12 1.99
C HIS A 3 33.04 -9.98 1.58
N LEU A 4 33.08 -11.30 1.79
CA LEU A 4 31.97 -12.20 1.43
C LEU A 4 30.75 -12.05 2.37
N ALA A 5 30.99 -11.69 3.63
CA ALA A 5 29.94 -11.53 4.64
C ALA A 5 29.08 -10.27 4.41
N VAL A 6 29.65 -9.22 3.80
CA VAL A 6 28.95 -7.95 3.57
C VAL A 6 28.00 -8.06 2.37
N ILE A 7 28.36 -8.82 1.34
CA ILE A 7 27.49 -9.08 0.18
C ILE A 7 26.30 -9.97 0.59
N LEU A 8 26.53 -10.95 1.48
CA LEU A 8 25.45 -11.79 2.01
C LEU A 8 24.45 -11.01 2.88
N ALA A 9 24.93 -10.00 3.62
CA ALA A 9 24.07 -9.12 4.43
C ALA A 9 23.22 -8.18 3.56
N ALA A 10 23.75 -7.68 2.45
CA ALA A 10 23.00 -6.82 1.51
C ALA A 10 21.89 -7.58 0.78
N LEU A 11 22.10 -8.87 0.46
CA LEU A 11 21.08 -9.73 -0.18
C LEU A 11 19.96 -10.16 0.79
N ALA A 12 20.17 -10.01 2.11
CA ALA A 12 19.20 -10.33 3.14
C ALA A 12 18.27 -9.16 3.52
N ALA A 13 18.61 -7.95 3.10
CA ALA A 13 17.82 -6.73 3.33
C ALA A 13 16.83 -6.40 2.18
N LEU A 14 16.75 -7.26 1.16
CA LEU A 14 15.78 -7.13 0.07
C LEU A 14 14.42 -7.74 0.48
N PRO A 15 13.29 -7.09 0.14
CA PRO A 15 11.96 -7.64 0.40
C PRO A 15 11.77 -8.96 -0.36
N ALA A 16 11.02 -9.90 0.22
CA ALA A 16 10.82 -11.25 -0.32
C ALA A 16 10.50 -11.37 -1.84
N PRO A 17 9.73 -10.47 -2.48
CA PRO A 17 9.54 -10.55 -3.94
C PRO A 17 10.80 -10.22 -4.76
N ALA A 18 11.75 -9.45 -4.23
CA ALA A 18 13.05 -9.21 -4.89
C ALA A 18 13.99 -10.42 -4.79
N ARG A 19 13.76 -11.35 -3.85
CA ARG A 19 14.45 -12.65 -3.81
C ARG A 19 13.92 -13.63 -4.85
N ALA A 20 12.63 -13.56 -5.18
CA ALA A 20 12.02 -14.43 -6.19
C ALA A 20 12.36 -14.01 -7.64
N ALA A 21 12.58 -12.72 -7.88
CA ALA A 21 12.90 -12.20 -9.21
C ALA A 21 14.39 -12.29 -9.61
N GLY A 22 15.29 -12.68 -8.71
CA GLY A 22 16.75 -12.55 -8.89
C GLY A 22 17.54 -13.85 -9.00
N LEU A 23 16.90 -15.03 -9.03
CA LEU A 23 17.60 -16.31 -8.93
C LEU A 23 17.82 -17.07 -10.26
N GLU A 24 17.31 -16.58 -11.40
CA GLU A 24 17.38 -17.33 -12.67
C GLU A 24 18.37 -16.78 -13.72
N ALA A 25 19.11 -15.69 -13.46
CA ALA A 25 20.07 -15.18 -14.44
C ALA A 25 21.26 -14.43 -13.81
N VAL A 26 22.19 -15.16 -13.18
CA VAL A 26 23.55 -14.65 -12.95
C VAL A 26 24.54 -15.64 -13.54
N SER A 27 24.69 -15.59 -14.87
CA SER A 27 25.87 -16.15 -15.54
C SER A 27 27.10 -15.35 -15.12
N PHE A 28 28.23 -16.05 -14.96
CA PHE A 28 29.48 -15.66 -14.28
C PHE A 28 30.27 -14.44 -14.82
N ASP A 29 29.69 -13.52 -15.60
CA ASP A 29 30.42 -12.42 -16.26
C ASP A 29 30.28 -11.02 -15.62
N ALA A 30 29.50 -10.86 -14.55
CA ALA A 30 29.30 -9.55 -13.90
C ALA A 30 30.42 -9.12 -12.92
N ALA A 31 31.50 -9.89 -12.77
CA ALA A 31 32.57 -9.62 -11.82
C ALA A 31 33.57 -8.51 -12.25
N ARG A 32 33.42 -7.93 -13.46
CA ARG A 32 34.37 -6.92 -13.98
C ARG A 32 33.89 -5.47 -13.97
N ALA A 33 32.68 -5.16 -13.51
CA ALA A 33 32.13 -3.81 -13.55
C ALA A 33 32.24 -3.00 -12.23
N PHE A 34 32.82 -3.56 -11.16
CA PHE A 34 32.84 -2.94 -9.82
C PHE A 34 34.22 -2.44 -9.35
N GLU A 35 35.11 -2.04 -10.27
CA GLU A 35 36.46 -1.56 -9.92
C GLU A 35 36.61 -0.02 -9.96
N ALA A 36 35.53 0.76 -9.87
CA ALA A 36 35.60 2.21 -10.02
C ALA A 36 34.84 3.03 -8.95
N ILE A 37 34.92 2.68 -7.66
CA ILE A 37 34.69 3.65 -6.57
C ILE A 37 35.68 3.35 -5.43
N ALA A 38 36.89 3.90 -5.53
CA ALA A 38 37.84 3.92 -4.41
C ALA A 38 37.45 5.06 -3.46
N ILE A 39 37.00 4.73 -2.25
CA ILE A 39 36.89 5.69 -1.13
C ILE A 39 38.24 5.68 -0.39
N PRO A 40 38.93 6.82 -0.19
CA PRO A 40 40.22 6.84 0.49
C PRO A 40 40.10 6.45 1.97
N ALA A 41 40.99 5.56 2.41
CA ALA A 41 41.01 4.87 3.70
C ALA A 41 41.41 5.75 4.93
N GLY A 42 40.95 7.01 4.99
CA GLY A 42 41.32 7.96 6.04
C GLY A 42 40.17 8.46 6.93
N ALA A 43 38.91 8.07 6.68
CA ALA A 43 37.74 8.71 7.29
C ALA A 43 37.12 7.96 8.50
N LEU A 44 37.91 7.21 9.27
CA LEU A 44 37.45 6.51 10.48
C LEU A 44 38.25 6.93 11.72
N SER A 45 38.34 8.23 11.98
CA SER A 45 38.68 8.75 13.31
C SER A 45 38.18 10.19 13.46
N GLY A 46 37.01 10.37 14.06
CA GLY A 46 36.45 11.69 14.33
C GLY A 46 35.13 11.58 15.08
N GLU A 47 35.08 12.21 16.25
CA GLU A 47 34.00 12.22 17.22
C GLU A 47 32.63 12.58 16.63
N TRP A 48 31.59 11.84 17.04
CA TRP A 48 30.20 12.13 16.71
C TRP A 48 29.72 13.35 17.51
N LYS A 49 29.81 14.54 16.90
CA LYS A 49 28.99 15.69 17.30
C LYS A 49 27.70 15.66 16.49
N THR A 50 26.59 15.47 17.20
CA THR A 50 25.26 15.76 16.70
C THR A 50 25.20 17.23 16.30
N ASP A 51 24.27 17.57 15.39
CA ASP A 51 23.86 18.92 15.00
C ASP A 51 24.39 19.38 13.63
N ARG A 52 23.86 18.80 12.53
CA ARG A 52 23.43 19.57 11.33
C ARG A 52 22.80 18.83 10.15
N ALA A 53 22.55 17.52 10.21
CA ALA A 53 22.13 16.77 9.02
C ALA A 53 20.62 16.43 8.91
N PHE A 54 19.73 17.10 9.66
CA PHE A 54 18.29 16.80 9.64
C PHE A 54 17.43 17.84 8.88
N LYS A 55 18.05 18.83 8.23
CA LYS A 55 17.31 19.97 7.62
C LYS A 55 17.08 19.88 6.12
N ASP A 56 17.82 19.02 5.41
CA ASP A 56 17.67 18.87 3.97
C ASP A 56 17.18 17.45 3.68
N GLY A 57 15.90 17.34 3.29
CA GLY A 57 15.21 16.09 2.95
C GLY A 57 15.89 15.36 1.78
N GLY A 58 16.96 14.64 2.08
CA GLY A 58 17.68 13.81 1.13
C GLY A 58 16.95 12.50 0.81
N PRO A 59 17.36 11.78 -0.24
CA PRO A 59 16.73 10.55 -0.73
C PRO A 59 16.66 9.41 0.30
N LEU A 60 17.36 9.54 1.43
CA LEU A 60 17.30 8.64 2.57
C LEU A 60 16.00 8.77 3.37
N ALA A 61 15.32 9.93 3.35
CA ALA A 61 14.01 10.10 3.98
C ALA A 61 12.91 9.36 3.21
N ALA A 62 12.95 9.37 1.88
CA ALA A 62 12.04 8.60 1.05
C ALA A 62 12.28 7.08 1.17
N ALA A 63 13.55 6.67 1.26
CA ALA A 63 13.90 5.27 1.53
C ALA A 63 13.47 4.82 2.92
N ALA A 64 13.59 5.67 3.96
CA ALA A 64 13.14 5.38 5.32
C ALA A 64 11.60 5.25 5.43
N VAL A 65 10.85 6.06 4.68
CA VAL A 65 9.39 5.94 4.60
C VAL A 65 8.98 4.65 3.87
N ALA A 66 9.73 4.22 2.85
CA ALA A 66 9.49 2.95 2.16
C ALA A 66 9.96 1.72 2.97
N THR A 67 11.01 1.83 3.80
CA THR A 67 11.53 0.71 4.62
C THR A 67 10.76 0.50 5.92
N ALA A 68 10.00 1.48 6.41
CA ALA A 68 9.16 1.30 7.60
C ALA A 68 8.02 0.29 7.41
N HIS A 69 7.62 -0.01 6.16
CA HIS A 69 6.49 -0.91 5.88
C HIS A 69 6.83 -2.41 5.85
N THR A 70 8.07 -2.83 6.10
CA THR A 70 8.49 -4.23 5.86
C THR A 70 9.21 -4.88 7.04
N THR A 71 8.75 -4.66 8.28
CA THR A 71 9.13 -5.54 9.40
C THR A 71 8.08 -5.46 10.51
N GLY A 72 7.19 -6.47 10.60
CA GLY A 72 6.36 -6.69 11.79
C GLY A 72 4.85 -6.41 11.69
N LEU A 73 4.31 -6.07 10.51
CA LEU A 73 2.85 -5.93 10.38
C LEU A 73 2.16 -7.28 10.65
N PRO A 74 1.11 -7.32 11.49
CA PRO A 74 0.37 -8.55 11.74
C PRO A 74 -0.17 -9.16 10.45
N VAL A 75 -0.13 -10.50 10.38
CA VAL A 75 -0.55 -11.26 9.20
C VAL A 75 -2.01 -11.01 8.85
N VAL A 76 -2.82 -10.74 9.88
CA VAL A 76 -4.26 -10.51 9.75
C VAL A 76 -4.58 -9.10 10.23
N ALA A 77 -5.29 -8.36 9.38
CA ALA A 77 -5.88 -7.07 9.69
C ALA A 77 -7.40 -7.14 9.56
N THR A 78 -8.11 -6.28 10.29
CA THR A 78 -9.58 -6.23 10.22
C THR A 78 -10.10 -4.81 10.12
N ILE A 79 -11.18 -4.64 9.36
CA ILE A 79 -11.94 -3.39 9.23
C ILE A 79 -13.35 -3.68 9.73
N LYS A 80 -13.75 -3.10 10.86
CA LYS A 80 -15.05 -3.38 11.49
C LYS A 80 -15.82 -2.11 11.84
N GLY A 81 -17.13 -2.08 11.63
CA GLY A 81 -17.99 -0.96 12.02
C GLY A 81 -19.15 -0.76 11.07
N GLY A 82 -19.41 0.48 10.68
CA GLY A 82 -20.49 0.87 9.79
C GLY A 82 -20.05 1.81 8.67
N MET A 83 -20.59 1.58 7.47
CA MET A 83 -20.45 2.44 6.30
C MET A 83 -21.73 2.34 5.47
N ASN A 84 -22.21 3.45 4.89
CA ASN A 84 -23.44 3.45 4.07
C ASN A 84 -24.65 2.84 4.81
N HIS A 85 -24.81 3.17 6.10
CA HIS A 85 -25.84 2.60 6.99
C HIS A 85 -25.83 1.08 7.09
N SER A 86 -24.73 0.44 6.73
CA SER A 86 -24.58 -1.01 6.70
C SER A 86 -23.36 -1.44 7.52
N PRO A 87 -23.39 -2.63 8.14
CA PRO A 87 -22.23 -3.15 8.83
C PRO A 87 -21.10 -3.47 7.84
N VAL A 88 -19.87 -3.27 8.31
CA VAL A 88 -18.63 -3.68 7.66
C VAL A 88 -17.90 -4.61 8.63
N ASP A 89 -17.51 -5.78 8.16
CA ASP A 89 -16.60 -6.68 8.85
C ASP A 89 -15.73 -7.37 7.79
N LEU A 90 -14.55 -6.82 7.54
CA LEU A 90 -13.58 -7.36 6.59
C LEU A 90 -12.34 -7.82 7.32
N THR A 91 -11.79 -8.94 6.86
CA THR A 91 -10.54 -9.53 7.31
C THR A 91 -9.59 -9.62 6.13
N LEU A 92 -8.44 -8.97 6.25
CA LEU A 92 -7.36 -8.98 5.28
C LEU A 92 -6.29 -9.95 5.78
N ASN A 93 -6.03 -11.01 5.03
CA ASN A 93 -4.97 -11.97 5.33
C ASN A 93 -3.81 -11.73 4.35
N ARG A 94 -2.73 -11.13 4.84
CA ARG A 94 -1.52 -10.81 4.05
C ARG A 94 -0.65 -12.03 3.73
N ARG A 95 -0.89 -13.17 4.40
CA ARG A 95 -0.18 -14.42 4.11
C ARG A 95 -0.84 -15.22 3.00
N GLU A 96 -2.17 -15.27 3.03
CA GLU A 96 -2.96 -15.96 2.00
C GLU A 96 -3.33 -15.04 0.83
N TRP A 97 -3.09 -13.73 0.99
CA TRP A 97 -3.49 -12.70 0.04
C TRP A 97 -4.99 -12.74 -0.25
N THR A 98 -5.80 -12.74 0.82
CA THR A 98 -7.26 -12.79 0.73
C THR A 98 -7.92 -11.68 1.52
N ILE A 99 -9.10 -11.26 1.07
CA ILE A 99 -9.99 -10.35 1.80
C ILE A 99 -11.34 -11.04 1.94
N LYS A 100 -11.76 -11.30 3.17
CA LYS A 100 -12.99 -12.04 3.49
C LYS A 100 -13.88 -11.29 4.46
N GLY A 101 -15.17 -11.61 4.46
CA GLY A 101 -16.12 -11.12 5.45
C GLY A 101 -17.39 -10.59 4.79
N GLY A 102 -17.82 -9.39 5.19
CA GLY A 102 -19.01 -8.76 4.63
C GLY A 102 -18.97 -7.23 4.63
N ILE A 103 -19.55 -6.66 3.59
CA ILE A 103 -19.75 -5.22 3.41
C ILE A 103 -21.14 -5.02 2.80
N ASN A 104 -21.87 -3.98 3.22
CA ASN A 104 -23.21 -3.67 2.69
C ASN A 104 -24.17 -4.87 2.75
N LEU A 105 -24.17 -5.62 3.87
CA LEU A 105 -24.96 -6.85 4.05
C LEU A 105 -24.69 -7.96 3.02
N SER A 106 -23.58 -7.87 2.30
CA SER A 106 -23.18 -8.81 1.27
C SER A 106 -21.86 -9.50 1.65
N PRO A 107 -21.70 -10.80 1.38
CA PRO A 107 -20.43 -11.47 1.58
C PRO A 107 -19.36 -10.89 0.64
N THR A 108 -18.13 -10.82 1.14
CA THR A 108 -16.94 -10.48 0.37
C THR A 108 -15.95 -11.61 0.48
N ASP A 109 -15.46 -12.09 -0.66
CA ASP A 109 -14.38 -13.07 -0.75
C ASP A 109 -13.54 -12.74 -1.98
N LEU A 110 -12.34 -12.23 -1.74
CA LEU A 110 -11.40 -11.80 -2.76
C LEU A 110 -10.07 -12.51 -2.56
N LYS A 111 -9.45 -12.85 -3.68
CA LYS A 111 -8.11 -13.39 -3.77
C LYS A 111 -7.25 -12.44 -4.60
N ILE A 112 -6.10 -12.10 -4.05
CA ILE A 112 -5.08 -11.28 -4.69
C ILE A 112 -3.96 -12.21 -5.14
N ASP A 113 -3.68 -12.22 -6.43
CA ASP A 113 -2.60 -12.96 -7.04
C ASP A 113 -1.53 -11.96 -7.49
N HIS A 114 -0.41 -11.90 -6.77
CA HIS A 114 0.68 -10.98 -7.07
C HIS A 114 1.51 -11.40 -8.30
N ASP A 115 1.54 -12.69 -8.62
CA ASP A 115 2.30 -13.20 -9.77
C ASP A 115 1.56 -12.87 -11.06
N ARG A 116 0.24 -13.07 -11.07
CA ARG A 116 -0.64 -12.74 -12.20
C ARG A 116 -1.07 -11.28 -12.19
N LYS A 117 -0.83 -10.58 -11.09
CA LYS A 117 -1.22 -9.19 -10.84
C LYS A 117 -2.73 -8.98 -10.99
N THR A 118 -3.52 -9.86 -10.39
CA THR A 118 -4.98 -9.82 -10.45
C THR A 118 -5.65 -9.91 -9.09
N ILE A 119 -6.86 -9.35 -8.98
CA ILE A 119 -7.77 -9.49 -7.84
C ILE A 119 -9.04 -10.11 -8.38
N THR A 120 -9.40 -11.29 -7.85
CA THR A 120 -10.55 -12.06 -8.31
C THR A 120 -11.44 -12.47 -7.15
N GLY A 121 -12.73 -12.66 -7.40
CA GLY A 121 -13.67 -13.15 -6.39
C GLY A 121 -15.02 -12.47 -6.50
N GLY A 122 -15.60 -12.10 -5.35
CA GLY A 122 -16.87 -11.39 -5.30
C GLY A 122 -17.00 -10.44 -4.12
N ALA A 123 -17.65 -9.31 -4.37
CA ALA A 123 -18.03 -8.31 -3.38
C ALA A 123 -19.39 -7.69 -3.79
N ASN A 124 -20.22 -7.27 -2.83
CA ASN A 124 -21.54 -6.67 -3.10
C ASN A 124 -22.42 -7.47 -4.09
N HIS A 125 -22.48 -8.81 -3.95
CA HIS A 125 -23.21 -9.70 -4.87
C HIS A 125 -22.79 -9.62 -6.34
N SER A 126 -21.55 -9.17 -6.60
CA SER A 126 -21.02 -9.00 -7.94
C SER A 126 -19.64 -9.65 -8.05
N PRO A 127 -19.30 -10.23 -9.21
CA PRO A 127 -17.95 -10.69 -9.45
C PRO A 127 -16.99 -9.50 -9.46
N VAL A 128 -15.79 -9.75 -8.95
CA VAL A 128 -14.65 -8.83 -9.04
C VAL A 128 -13.60 -9.52 -9.90
N ASP A 129 -13.16 -8.82 -10.94
CA ASP A 129 -12.06 -9.22 -11.81
C ASP A 129 -11.27 -7.95 -12.16
N LEU A 130 -10.19 -7.72 -11.43
CA LEU A 130 -9.33 -6.56 -11.57
C LEU A 130 -7.91 -7.02 -11.86
N SER A 131 -7.23 -6.28 -12.71
CA SER A 131 -5.78 -6.31 -12.88
C SER A 131 -5.18 -5.14 -12.11
N PHE A 132 -3.95 -5.31 -11.63
CA PHE A 132 -3.23 -4.21 -11.00
C PHE A 132 -1.78 -4.11 -11.46
N GLN A 133 -1.22 -2.92 -11.40
CA GLN A 133 0.19 -2.68 -11.57
C GLN A 133 0.71 -2.05 -10.29
N TRP A 134 1.57 -2.78 -9.58
CA TRP A 134 2.11 -2.35 -8.30
C TRP A 134 3.52 -1.80 -8.48
N SER A 135 3.75 -0.61 -7.94
CA SER A 135 5.06 -0.04 -7.70
C SER A 135 5.08 0.63 -6.32
N THR A 136 6.27 1.00 -5.84
CA THR A 136 6.44 1.69 -4.55
C THR A 136 5.80 3.08 -4.54
N GLU A 137 5.66 3.71 -5.70
CA GLU A 137 5.15 5.07 -5.83
C GLU A 137 3.67 5.09 -6.22
N LYS A 138 3.23 4.12 -7.02
CA LYS A 138 1.90 4.09 -7.60
C LYS A 138 1.32 2.68 -7.71
N ILE A 139 0.01 2.58 -7.52
CA ILE A 139 -0.77 1.38 -7.80
C ILE A 139 -1.86 1.76 -8.80
N VAL A 140 -1.86 1.10 -9.95
CA VAL A 140 -2.94 1.22 -10.94
C VAL A 140 -3.81 -0.03 -10.85
N ILE A 141 -5.13 0.12 -10.78
CA ILE A 141 -6.11 -0.96 -10.66
C ILE A 141 -7.14 -0.79 -11.77
N GLU A 142 -7.31 -1.79 -12.63
CA GLU A 142 -8.22 -1.73 -13.78
C GLU A 142 -9.00 -3.03 -13.96
N GLY A 143 -10.29 -2.93 -14.28
CA GLY A 143 -11.12 -4.09 -14.62
C GLY A 143 -12.59 -3.88 -14.26
N GLY A 144 -13.25 -4.92 -13.76
CA GLY A 144 -14.64 -4.91 -13.35
C GLY A 144 -14.83 -5.20 -11.86
N ALA A 145 -15.61 -4.35 -11.17
CA ALA A 145 -16.13 -4.60 -9.84
C ALA A 145 -17.54 -4.02 -9.72
N ASN A 146 -18.41 -4.61 -8.89
CA ASN A 146 -19.79 -4.13 -8.71
C ASN A 146 -20.58 -4.00 -10.04
N ARG A 147 -20.33 -4.91 -11.01
CA ARG A 147 -20.89 -4.89 -12.39
C ARG A 147 -20.54 -3.64 -13.21
N SER A 148 -19.49 -2.93 -12.83
CA SER A 148 -19.08 -1.69 -13.47
C SER A 148 -17.57 -1.68 -13.74
N PRO A 149 -17.12 -0.95 -14.78
CA PRO A 149 -15.70 -0.73 -14.99
C PRO A 149 -15.12 0.13 -13.88
N VAL A 150 -13.91 -0.23 -13.45
CA VAL A 150 -13.11 0.50 -12.47
C VAL A 150 -11.73 0.70 -13.07
N SER A 151 -11.22 1.94 -13.03
CA SER A 151 -9.83 2.28 -13.31
C SER A 151 -9.40 3.31 -12.25
N LEU A 152 -8.57 2.91 -11.31
CA LEU A 152 -8.10 3.76 -10.21
C LEU A 152 -6.58 3.75 -10.19
N THR A 153 -6.00 4.93 -10.01
CA THR A 153 -4.57 5.12 -9.76
C THR A 153 -4.41 5.71 -8.37
N VAL A 154 -3.77 4.96 -7.48
CA VAL A 154 -3.31 5.44 -6.17
C VAL A 154 -1.86 5.88 -6.32
N ASP A 155 -1.61 7.17 -6.16
CA ASP A 155 -0.28 7.79 -6.20
C ASP A 155 0.13 8.16 -4.77
N TRP A 156 1.05 7.38 -4.19
CA TRP A 156 1.52 7.55 -2.82
C TRP A 156 2.42 8.77 -2.66
N THR A 157 3.12 9.16 -3.72
CA THR A 157 4.01 10.32 -3.72
C THR A 157 3.21 11.61 -3.77
N ALA A 158 2.18 11.66 -4.63
CA ALA A 158 1.28 12.80 -4.71
C ALA A 158 0.26 12.83 -3.57
N GLY A 159 0.04 11.69 -2.89
CA GLY A 159 -1.02 11.55 -1.90
C GLY A 159 -2.40 11.64 -2.54
N THR A 160 -2.63 10.97 -3.67
CA THR A 160 -3.91 11.07 -4.39
C THR A 160 -4.40 9.73 -4.93
N ILE A 161 -5.71 9.56 -5.01
CA ILE A 161 -6.41 8.53 -5.77
C ILE A 161 -7.14 9.22 -6.90
N THR A 162 -6.91 8.81 -8.14
CA THR A 162 -7.58 9.38 -9.32
C THR A 162 -8.08 8.30 -10.25
N GLY A 163 -9.10 8.59 -11.05
CA GLY A 163 -9.59 7.69 -12.09
C GLY A 163 -11.11 7.69 -12.21
N HIS A 164 -11.69 6.54 -12.48
CA HIS A 164 -13.13 6.35 -12.65
C HIS A 164 -13.61 5.04 -12.02
N ALA A 165 -14.80 5.09 -11.43
CA ALA A 165 -15.57 3.91 -11.03
C ALA A 165 -17.02 4.11 -11.46
N SER A 166 -17.65 3.09 -12.04
CA SER A 166 -19.04 3.19 -12.52
C SER A 166 -19.26 4.39 -13.46
N HIS A 167 -18.30 4.63 -14.38
CA HIS A 167 -18.28 5.77 -15.31
C HIS A 167 -18.24 7.16 -14.64
N SER A 168 -18.00 7.21 -13.34
CA SER A 168 -17.98 8.44 -12.56
C SER A 168 -16.56 8.75 -12.11
N PRO A 169 -16.12 10.03 -12.16
CA PRO A 169 -14.76 10.40 -11.79
C PRO A 169 -14.52 10.24 -10.30
N VAL A 170 -13.36 9.71 -9.94
CA VAL A 170 -12.88 9.59 -8.57
C VAL A 170 -11.64 10.46 -8.44
N ARG A 171 -11.62 11.33 -7.43
CA ARG A 171 -10.44 12.09 -7.03
C ARG A 171 -10.46 12.27 -5.52
N VAL A 172 -9.51 11.65 -4.84
CA VAL A 172 -9.34 11.76 -3.39
C VAL A 172 -7.90 12.16 -3.12
N GLU A 173 -7.68 13.21 -2.35
CA GLU A 173 -6.38 13.64 -1.84
C GLU A 173 -6.26 13.15 -0.40
N PHE A 174 -5.14 12.56 -0.05
CA PHE A 174 -4.91 11.98 1.27
C PHE A 174 -3.55 12.39 1.83
N ASP A 175 -3.51 12.46 3.16
CA ASP A 175 -2.32 12.74 3.93
C ASP A 175 -2.21 11.63 4.98
N LEU A 176 -1.28 10.69 4.75
CA LEU A 176 -1.06 9.55 5.64
C LEU A 176 -0.50 9.97 7.00
N GLN A 177 0.21 11.10 7.08
CA GLN A 177 0.75 11.61 8.34
C GLN A 177 -0.36 12.22 9.21
N LYS A 178 -1.27 12.97 8.59
CA LYS A 178 -2.45 13.53 9.27
C LYS A 178 -3.58 12.52 9.43
N GLY A 179 -3.53 11.39 8.73
CA GLY A 179 -4.61 10.40 8.71
C GLY A 179 -5.87 10.91 8.02
N THR A 180 -5.77 11.79 7.03
CA THR A 180 -6.96 12.39 6.38
C THR A 180 -7.07 12.01 4.92
N ALA A 181 -8.28 11.85 4.39
CA ALA A 181 -8.55 11.71 2.97
C ALA A 181 -9.78 12.53 2.56
N LYS A 182 -9.67 13.38 1.54
CA LYS A 182 -10.74 14.30 1.10
C LYS A 182 -10.86 14.38 -0.41
N GLY A 183 -12.07 14.54 -0.93
CA GLY A 183 -12.29 14.72 -2.35
C GLY A 183 -13.69 14.25 -2.75
N TYR A 184 -13.79 13.53 -3.85
CA TYR A 184 -15.05 13.03 -4.38
C TYR A 184 -14.90 11.67 -5.04
N ALA A 185 -15.97 10.90 -4.99
CA ALA A 185 -16.17 9.71 -5.79
C ALA A 185 -17.52 9.85 -6.51
N GLY A 186 -17.45 10.04 -7.82
CA GLY A 186 -18.57 10.52 -8.64
C GLY A 186 -19.04 11.90 -8.21
N LEU A 187 -20.33 12.03 -7.93
CA LEU A 187 -20.96 13.28 -7.47
C LEU A 187 -20.98 13.41 -5.94
N ALA A 188 -20.42 12.43 -5.22
CA ALA A 188 -20.49 12.39 -3.78
C ALA A 188 -19.16 12.76 -3.13
N PRO A 189 -19.18 13.57 -2.04
CA PRO A 189 -17.97 13.92 -1.33
C PRO A 189 -17.41 12.71 -0.57
N VAL A 190 -16.10 12.72 -0.42
CA VAL A 190 -15.34 11.81 0.43
C VAL A 190 -14.59 12.68 1.43
N GLU A 191 -14.80 12.45 2.71
CA GLU A 191 -14.08 13.11 3.80
C GLU A 191 -13.86 12.11 4.92
N LEU A 192 -12.63 11.67 5.12
CA LEU A 192 -12.26 10.67 6.10
C LEU A 192 -11.16 11.20 7.01
N ALA A 193 -11.23 10.82 8.27
CA ALA A 193 -10.23 11.10 9.30
C ALA A 193 -9.98 9.85 10.13
N LEU A 194 -8.73 9.40 10.14
CA LEU A 194 -8.22 8.32 10.95
C LEU A 194 -7.63 8.89 12.24
N ASP A 195 -8.17 8.45 13.36
CA ASP A 195 -7.51 8.60 14.64
C ASP A 195 -6.47 7.48 14.80
N ASN A 196 -5.20 7.83 14.61
CA ASN A 196 -4.08 6.89 14.73
C ASN A 196 -3.95 6.26 16.13
N ALA A 197 -4.49 6.89 17.17
CA ALA A 197 -4.42 6.34 18.53
C ALA A 197 -5.43 5.21 18.74
N SER A 198 -6.64 5.35 18.20
CA SER A 198 -7.71 4.35 18.34
C SER A 198 -7.86 3.41 17.14
N GLY A 199 -7.26 3.74 16.01
CA GLY A 199 -7.50 3.07 14.73
C GLY A 199 -8.87 3.38 14.14
N ARG A 200 -9.62 4.33 14.70
CA ARG A 200 -10.98 4.64 14.27
C ARG A 200 -10.96 5.60 13.08
N LEU A 201 -11.52 5.17 11.95
CA LEU A 201 -11.74 5.93 10.74
C LEU A 201 -13.17 6.44 10.72
N THR A 202 -13.31 7.77 10.72
CA THR A 202 -14.61 8.45 10.75
C THR A 202 -14.76 9.43 9.59
N GLY A 203 -16.00 9.82 9.29
CA GLY A 203 -16.30 10.90 8.35
C GLY A 203 -17.49 10.57 7.46
N GLY A 204 -17.37 10.89 6.17
CA GLY A 204 -18.40 10.66 5.16
C GLY A 204 -17.84 10.14 3.85
N MET A 205 -18.57 9.22 3.23
CA MET A 205 -18.32 8.70 1.88
C MET A 205 -19.67 8.42 1.24
N ASN A 206 -19.84 8.80 -0.02
CA ASN A 206 -21.09 8.57 -0.77
C ASN A 206 -22.35 9.12 -0.06
N HIS A 207 -22.25 10.36 0.45
CA HIS A 207 -23.30 11.01 1.27
C HIS A 207 -23.72 10.26 2.54
N SER A 208 -22.94 9.27 2.97
CA SER A 208 -23.24 8.44 4.13
C SER A 208 -22.13 8.52 5.16
N PRO A 209 -22.46 8.39 6.46
CA PRO A 209 -21.44 8.36 7.49
C PRO A 209 -20.56 7.11 7.36
N VAL A 210 -19.27 7.29 7.66
CA VAL A 210 -18.29 6.23 7.85
C VAL A 210 -17.87 6.24 9.31
N ASP A 211 -17.93 5.07 9.94
CA ASP A 211 -17.41 4.83 11.29
C ASP A 211 -16.92 3.38 11.37
N VAL A 212 -15.64 3.18 11.07
CA VAL A 212 -15.01 1.87 11.10
C VAL A 212 -13.74 1.91 11.96
N THR A 213 -13.38 0.78 12.52
CA THR A 213 -12.14 0.57 13.27
C THR A 213 -11.21 -0.29 12.44
N LEU A 214 -10.01 0.23 12.20
CA LEU A 214 -8.90 -0.42 11.55
C LEU A 214 -8.04 -1.08 12.63
N VAL A 215 -7.90 -2.39 12.58
CA VAL A 215 -7.08 -3.17 13.52
C VAL A 215 -5.98 -3.85 12.72
N ASN A 216 -4.72 -3.57 13.08
CA ASN A 216 -3.52 -4.06 12.38
C ASN A 216 -3.44 -3.64 10.90
N CYS A 217 -4.15 -2.59 10.52
CA CYS A 217 -4.07 -1.91 9.25
C CYS A 217 -4.12 -0.40 9.46
N ASP A 218 -3.68 0.34 8.45
CA ASP A 218 -3.65 1.79 8.45
C ASP A 218 -4.51 2.39 7.32
N LEU A 219 -4.44 3.71 7.16
CA LEU A 219 -5.16 4.41 6.10
C LEU A 219 -4.70 3.96 4.70
N SER A 220 -3.43 3.59 4.52
CA SER A 220 -2.92 3.14 3.22
C SER A 220 -3.52 1.79 2.81
N ASP A 221 -3.64 0.83 3.75
CA ASP A 221 -4.32 -0.44 3.50
C ASP A 221 -5.79 -0.20 3.12
N PHE A 222 -6.48 0.71 3.80
CA PHE A 222 -7.86 1.06 3.49
C PHE A 222 -8.01 1.68 2.10
N LEU A 223 -7.14 2.63 1.76
CA LEU A 223 -7.15 3.35 0.48
C LEU A 223 -6.72 2.47 -0.70
N GLN A 224 -5.89 1.46 -0.49
CA GLN A 224 -5.52 0.50 -1.54
C GLN A 224 -6.74 -0.27 -2.05
N TYR A 225 -7.68 -0.61 -1.17
CA TYR A 225 -8.91 -1.33 -1.53
C TYR A 225 -10.12 -0.41 -1.61
N PHE A 226 -9.90 0.88 -1.91
CA PHE A 226 -10.95 1.90 -1.98
C PHE A 226 -12.13 1.51 -2.87
N PHE A 227 -11.87 0.77 -3.96
CA PHE A 227 -12.89 0.29 -4.89
C PHE A 227 -13.99 -0.58 -4.25
N LEU A 228 -13.73 -1.23 -3.10
CA LEU A 228 -14.73 -2.04 -2.40
C LEU A 228 -15.86 -1.19 -1.81
N PHE A 229 -15.53 0.06 -1.48
CA PHE A 229 -16.41 1.00 -0.80
C PHE A 229 -17.13 1.93 -1.80
N LEU A 230 -16.71 1.93 -3.06
CA LEU A 230 -17.34 2.68 -4.14
C LEU A 230 -18.62 2.01 -4.62
N LYS A 231 -19.69 2.80 -4.76
CA LYS A 231 -21.01 2.34 -5.17
C LYS A 231 -21.61 3.30 -6.19
#